data_AF-A0A0G4F8F9-F1
#
_entry.id   AF-A0A0G4F8F9-F1
#
_cell.length_a   1.000
_cell.length_b   1.000
_cell.length_c   1.000
_cell.angle_alpha   90.00
_cell.angle_beta   90.00
_cell.angle_gamma   90.00
#
_symmetry.space_group_name_H-M   'P 1'
#
loop_
_entity.id
_entity.type
_entity.pdbx_description
1 polymer ?
#
loop_
_entity_poly.entity_id
_entity_poly.type
_entity_poly.pdbx_seq_one_letter_code
_entity_poly.pdbx_strand_id
1 'polypeptide(L)'
;MGVQLSAPLCPCAKRSGKQRNREDESFICSCFLTHGYFLKARCVHIDCPDDSSWRDLEPVVREELERQRQHRIDCIAQAPGRIHRIRERYRPRDAELFDWSDGRWLHEACIDVLSRSGWEAKGRGRAVVEQHRGGRFPVVSMPVFSDEFLRRFADELTYFRSLGLHTTKPNSMNDGGVLMREMGMDAFFDGLLADVLTPTAHRLHLLPPDATLDSHKTFTEDSSKRVTVIGTLE
;
A
#
# COMPACT_ATOMS: atom_id res chain seq x y z
N MET A 1 -20.87 -24.32 -16.93
CA MET A 1 -20.34 -24.52 -15.57
C MET A 1 -19.45 -23.34 -15.24
N GLY A 2 -19.97 -22.38 -14.47
CA GLY A 2 -19.32 -21.09 -14.23
C GLY A 2 -18.26 -21.20 -13.14
N VAL A 3 -17.03 -20.80 -13.48
CA VAL A 3 -15.93 -20.68 -12.52
C VAL A 3 -16.24 -19.49 -11.61
N GLN A 4 -16.50 -19.79 -10.35
CA GLN A 4 -16.79 -18.82 -9.31
C GLN A 4 -15.49 -18.11 -8.93
N LEU A 5 -15.21 -16.96 -9.54
CA LEU A 5 -14.06 -16.12 -9.18
C LEU A 5 -14.36 -15.36 -7.89
N SER A 6 -14.24 -16.06 -6.76
CA SER A 6 -14.12 -15.41 -5.45
C SER A 6 -12.70 -14.93 -5.28
N ALA A 7 -12.45 -13.62 -5.33
CA ALA A 7 -11.33 -13.06 -4.58
C ALA A 7 -11.67 -13.24 -3.10
N PRO A 8 -10.98 -14.11 -2.34
CA PRO A 8 -11.22 -14.21 -0.92
C PRO A 8 -10.70 -12.93 -0.29
N LEU A 9 -11.48 -12.36 0.64
CA LEU A 9 -10.90 -11.50 1.70
C LEU A 9 -9.68 -12.24 2.28
N CYS A 10 -8.61 -11.51 2.60
CA CYS A 10 -7.41 -12.08 3.21
C CYS A 10 -7.80 -13.10 4.30
N PRO A 11 -7.36 -14.37 4.23
CA PRO A 11 -7.64 -15.35 5.28
C PRO A 11 -7.14 -14.91 6.67
N CYS A 12 -6.18 -13.97 6.70
CA CYS A 12 -5.68 -13.32 7.90
C CYS A 12 -6.74 -12.50 8.65
N ALA A 13 -7.69 -11.87 7.95
CA ALA A 13 -8.80 -11.13 8.55
C ALA A 13 -9.76 -12.04 9.36
N LYS A 14 -9.59 -13.37 9.25
CA LYS A 14 -10.38 -14.38 9.97
C LYS A 14 -9.57 -15.23 10.95
N ARG A 15 -8.25 -15.10 11.00
CA ARG A 15 -7.39 -15.94 11.85
C ARG A 15 -6.55 -15.05 12.76
N SER A 16 -6.97 -14.97 14.01
CA SER A 16 -6.36 -14.25 15.14
C SER A 16 -5.00 -14.80 15.61
N GLY A 17 -4.11 -15.20 14.69
CA GLY A 17 -2.82 -15.82 15.00
C GLY A 17 -1.64 -14.93 14.58
N LYS A 18 -1.35 -13.88 15.37
CA LYS A 18 -0.19 -12.99 15.17
C LYS A 18 1.09 -13.71 15.64
N GLN A 19 2.09 -13.88 14.77
CA GLN A 19 3.49 -14.01 15.22
C GLN A 19 4.16 -12.65 15.04
N ARG A 20 4.27 -11.93 16.16
CA ARG A 20 5.01 -10.67 16.28
C ARG A 20 6.48 -11.05 16.44
N ASN A 21 7.28 -11.00 15.38
CA ASN A 21 8.73 -10.97 15.58
C ASN A 21 9.09 -9.54 15.98
N ARG A 22 9.49 -9.37 17.25
CA ARG A 22 9.80 -8.07 17.87
C ARG A 22 11.03 -7.36 17.28
N GLU A 23 11.67 -7.94 16.27
CA GLU A 23 12.98 -7.49 15.78
C GLU A 23 12.97 -7.03 14.31
N ASP A 24 11.84 -7.13 13.58
CA ASP A 24 11.76 -6.68 12.19
C ASP A 24 10.50 -5.81 11.97
N GLU A 25 10.70 -4.52 11.67
CA GLU A 25 9.67 -3.51 11.34
C GLU A 25 8.99 -3.75 9.98
N SER A 26 9.04 -4.97 9.45
CA SER A 26 8.31 -5.38 8.25
C SER A 26 7.12 -6.24 8.65
N PHE A 27 5.97 -5.61 8.89
CA PHE A 27 4.70 -6.32 8.95
C PHE A 27 4.34 -6.81 7.56
N ILE A 28 4.60 -8.08 7.30
CA ILE A 28 4.16 -8.75 6.08
C ILE A 28 3.25 -9.89 6.50
N CYS A 29 2.00 -9.80 6.05
CA CYS A 29 1.03 -10.85 6.31
C CYS A 29 1.53 -12.19 5.74
N SER A 30 1.34 -13.28 6.48
CA SER A 30 1.65 -14.64 6.02
C SER A 30 0.97 -15.01 4.70
N CYS A 31 -0.14 -14.34 4.38
CA CYS A 31 -0.82 -14.46 3.09
C CYS A 31 0.05 -14.04 1.90
N PHE A 32 1.02 -13.13 2.09
CA PHE A 32 1.97 -12.73 1.06
C PHE A 32 2.83 -13.90 0.55
N LEU A 33 3.08 -14.90 1.40
CA LEU A 33 3.87 -16.09 1.04
C LEU A 33 3.00 -17.28 0.61
N THR A 34 1.68 -17.15 0.62
CA THR A 34 0.76 -18.26 0.36
C THR A 34 -0.28 -17.94 -0.71
N HIS A 35 -0.55 -16.68 -1.03
CA HIS A 35 -1.58 -16.27 -1.98
C HIS A 35 -1.04 -15.43 -3.14
N GLY A 36 -1.82 -15.37 -4.21
CA GLY A 36 -1.60 -14.45 -5.32
C GLY A 36 -0.35 -14.75 -6.14
N TYR A 37 0.02 -16.02 -6.32
CA TYR A 37 1.04 -16.38 -7.29
C TYR A 37 0.48 -16.29 -8.70
N PHE A 38 1.26 -15.78 -9.66
CA PHE A 38 0.82 -15.68 -11.05
C PHE A 38 1.66 -16.58 -11.94
N LEU A 39 1.04 -17.57 -12.58
CA LEU A 39 1.69 -18.41 -13.57
C LEU A 39 1.58 -17.77 -14.95
N LYS A 40 2.64 -17.09 -15.39
CA LYS A 40 2.67 -16.39 -16.68
C LYS A 40 2.36 -17.31 -17.86
N ALA A 41 2.92 -18.53 -17.87
CA ALA A 41 2.72 -19.49 -18.95
C ALA A 41 1.25 -19.92 -19.14
N ARG A 42 0.44 -19.80 -18.09
CA ARG A 42 -0.97 -20.23 -18.07
C ARG A 42 -1.95 -19.07 -17.89
N CYS A 43 -1.43 -17.87 -17.62
CA CYS A 43 -2.22 -16.68 -17.34
C CYS A 43 -3.25 -16.88 -16.20
N VAL A 44 -2.87 -17.62 -15.15
CA VAL A 44 -3.74 -17.91 -14.00
C VAL A 44 -3.09 -17.51 -12.68
N HIS A 45 -3.91 -17.13 -11.72
CA HIS A 45 -3.50 -16.99 -10.32
C HIS A 45 -3.69 -18.30 -9.57
N ILE A 46 -2.73 -18.62 -8.70
CA ILE A 46 -2.76 -19.77 -7.81
C ILE A 46 -2.61 -19.29 -6.38
N ASP A 47 -3.47 -19.80 -5.52
CA ASP A 47 -3.37 -19.68 -4.07
C ASP A 47 -2.95 -21.03 -3.49
N CYS A 48 -1.93 -21.01 -2.65
CA CYS A 48 -1.40 -22.17 -1.94
C CYS A 48 -1.42 -21.86 -0.44
N PRO A 49 -2.58 -21.96 0.22
CA PRO A 49 -2.79 -21.50 1.59
C PRO A 49 -1.91 -22.22 2.62
N ASP A 50 -1.42 -23.42 2.30
CA ASP A 50 -0.54 -24.24 3.12
C ASP A 50 0.42 -25.07 2.24
N ASP A 51 1.45 -25.65 2.87
CA ASP A 51 2.46 -26.47 2.20
C ASP A 51 1.89 -27.77 1.60
N SER A 52 0.72 -28.25 2.07
CA SER A 52 0.03 -29.39 1.44
C SER A 52 -0.53 -29.06 0.07
N SER A 53 -0.99 -27.83 -0.13
CA SER A 53 -1.55 -27.34 -1.40
C SER A 53 -0.53 -27.35 -2.55
N TRP A 54 0.76 -27.43 -2.22
CA TRP A 54 1.85 -27.53 -3.20
C TRP A 54 2.08 -28.96 -3.71
N ARG A 55 1.65 -29.98 -2.93
CA ARG A 55 2.00 -31.39 -3.20
C ARG A 55 1.34 -31.96 -4.44
N ASP A 56 0.14 -31.48 -4.76
CA ASP A 56 -0.65 -31.98 -5.89
C ASP A 56 -0.39 -31.20 -7.18
N LEU A 57 0.51 -30.20 -7.15
CA LEU A 57 0.88 -29.42 -8.33
C LEU A 57 1.88 -30.16 -9.20
N GLU A 58 1.73 -30.02 -10.51
CA GLU A 58 2.70 -30.49 -11.51
C GLU A 58 4.12 -29.95 -11.18
N PRO A 59 5.19 -30.74 -11.38
CA PRO A 59 6.55 -30.34 -10.98
C PRO A 59 6.98 -28.97 -11.51
N VAL A 60 6.70 -28.68 -12.79
CA VAL A 60 7.05 -27.39 -13.43
C VAL A 60 6.32 -26.21 -12.80
N VAL A 61 5.06 -26.40 -12.39
CA VAL A 61 4.29 -25.38 -11.68
C VAL A 61 4.90 -25.13 -10.31
N ARG A 62 5.17 -26.21 -9.58
CA ARG A 62 5.73 -26.14 -8.23
C ARG A 62 7.05 -25.40 -8.20
N GLU A 63 7.97 -25.73 -9.11
CA GLU A 63 9.29 -25.09 -9.20
C GLU A 63 9.16 -23.57 -9.46
N GLU A 64 8.26 -23.16 -10.36
CA GLU A 64 8.01 -21.74 -10.63
C GLU A 64 7.41 -21.02 -9.41
N LEU A 65 6.46 -21.66 -8.71
CA LEU A 65 5.88 -21.08 -7.49
C LEU A 65 6.91 -21.00 -6.36
N GLU A 66 7.79 -22.00 -6.20
CA GLU A 66 8.86 -22.01 -5.19
C GLU A 66 9.88 -20.91 -5.49
N ARG A 67 10.24 -20.73 -6.76
CA ARG A 67 11.08 -19.62 -7.21
C ARG A 67 10.46 -18.27 -6.89
N GLN A 68 9.16 -18.08 -7.13
CA GLN A 68 8.45 -16.84 -6.77
C GLN A 68 8.40 -16.63 -5.25
N ARG A 69 8.16 -17.69 -4.47
CA ARG A 69 8.13 -17.64 -3.01
C ARG A 69 9.48 -17.27 -2.44
N GLN A 70 10.55 -17.92 -2.91
CA GLN A 70 11.91 -17.62 -2.49
C GLN A 70 12.29 -16.19 -2.87
N HIS A 71 11.95 -15.74 -4.08
CA HIS A 71 12.16 -14.36 -4.48
C HIS A 71 11.45 -13.36 -3.55
N ARG A 72 10.20 -13.63 -3.16
CA ARG A 72 9.47 -12.81 -2.17
C ARG A 72 10.20 -12.76 -0.83
N ILE A 73 10.69 -13.90 -0.33
CA ILE A 73 11.47 -13.99 0.92
C ILE A 73 12.76 -13.16 0.82
N ASP A 74 13.51 -13.33 -0.26
CA ASP A 74 14.78 -12.64 -0.49
C ASP A 74 14.56 -11.11 -0.56
N CYS A 75 13.51 -10.66 -1.24
CA CYS A 75 13.17 -9.24 -1.32
C CYS A 75 12.91 -8.61 0.05
N ILE A 76 12.30 -9.36 0.97
CA ILE A 76 12.02 -8.95 2.35
C ILE A 76 13.33 -8.88 3.13
N ALA A 77 14.09 -9.98 3.13
CA ALA A 77 15.35 -10.09 3.86
C ALA A 77 16.38 -9.03 3.43
N GLN A 78 16.38 -8.64 2.16
CA GLN A 78 17.30 -7.64 1.62
C GLN A 78 16.81 -6.19 1.80
N ALA A 79 15.57 -5.96 2.23
CA ALA A 79 14.99 -4.63 2.32
C ALA A 79 15.74 -3.70 3.30
N PRO A 80 16.09 -4.12 4.53
CA PRO A 80 16.80 -3.24 5.48
C PRO A 80 18.15 -2.77 4.93
N GLY A 81 18.94 -3.69 4.36
CA GLY A 81 20.25 -3.37 3.78
C GLY A 81 20.13 -2.43 2.57
N ARG A 82 19.06 -2.55 1.77
CA ARG A 82 18.79 -1.64 0.65
C ARG A 82 18.39 -0.25 1.15
N ILE A 83 17.47 -0.17 2.11
CA ILE A 83 17.06 1.11 2.72
C ILE A 83 18.28 1.80 3.35
N HIS A 84 19.15 1.05 4.03
CA HIS A 84 20.40 1.59 4.57
C HIS A 84 21.27 2.24 3.49
N ARG A 85 21.56 1.53 2.39
CA ARG A 85 22.34 2.08 1.25
C ARG A 85 21.69 3.30 0.61
N ILE A 86 20.36 3.32 0.51
CA ILE A 86 19.64 4.49 0.02
C ILE A 86 19.86 5.66 0.97
N ARG A 87 19.72 5.44 2.28
CA ARG A 87 20.00 6.45 3.32
C ARG A 87 21.47 6.86 3.40
N GLU A 88 22.42 6.20 2.78
CA GLU A 88 23.80 6.72 2.70
C GLU A 88 23.93 7.82 1.64
N ARG A 89 23.09 7.77 0.59
CA ARG A 89 23.22 8.64 -0.59
C ARG A 89 22.08 9.62 -0.77
N TYR A 90 20.94 9.37 -0.11
CA TYR A 90 19.75 10.21 -0.17
C TYR A 90 19.44 10.82 1.19
N ARG A 91 19.22 12.13 1.18
CA ARG A 91 18.63 12.91 2.26
C ARG A 91 17.51 13.74 1.65
N PRO A 92 16.33 13.81 2.30
CA PRO A 92 15.28 14.71 1.86
C PRO A 92 15.82 16.13 1.71
N ARG A 93 15.59 16.78 0.57
CA ARG A 93 15.87 18.22 0.42
C ARG A 93 14.84 19.06 1.13
N ASP A 94 13.66 18.50 1.27
CA ASP A 94 12.50 19.10 1.90
C ASP A 94 12.06 18.21 3.06
N ALA A 95 12.58 18.47 4.26
CA ALA A 95 12.27 17.67 5.44
C ALA A 95 10.81 17.86 5.91
N GLU A 96 10.21 19.04 5.66
CA GLU A 96 8.82 19.33 6.02
C GLU A 96 7.84 18.44 5.25
N LEU A 97 8.17 18.08 4.01
CA LEU A 97 7.36 17.19 3.18
C LEU A 97 7.19 15.78 3.79
N PHE A 98 8.12 15.38 4.67
CA PHE A 98 8.13 14.09 5.34
C PHE A 98 7.42 14.14 6.70
N ASP A 99 7.04 15.35 7.15
CA ASP A 99 6.35 15.57 8.40
C ASP A 99 4.83 15.56 8.19
N TRP A 100 4.15 14.69 8.92
CA TRP A 100 2.69 14.56 8.92
C TRP A 100 2.01 15.39 10.02
N SER A 101 2.77 15.88 11.01
CA SER A 101 2.30 16.25 12.35
C SER A 101 1.11 17.22 12.44
N ASP A 102 0.83 18.03 11.41
CA ASP A 102 -0.23 19.05 11.44
C ASP A 102 -1.27 18.91 10.32
N GLY A 103 -1.20 17.86 9.49
CA GLY A 103 -2.13 17.65 8.38
C GLY A 103 -2.12 18.77 7.32
N ARG A 104 -1.12 19.67 7.31
CA ARG A 104 -1.02 20.83 6.38
C ARG A 104 -1.05 20.47 4.91
N TRP A 105 -0.71 19.22 4.61
CA TRP A 105 -0.68 18.68 3.25
C TRP A 105 -2.04 18.24 2.75
N LEU A 106 -3.07 18.28 3.59
CA LEU A 106 -4.42 17.88 3.21
C LEU A 106 -5.10 18.94 2.34
N HIS A 107 -5.79 18.45 1.33
CA HIS A 107 -6.69 19.26 0.53
C HIS A 107 -7.92 19.66 1.35
N GLU A 108 -8.44 20.88 1.15
CA GLU A 108 -9.62 21.39 1.86
C GLU A 108 -10.81 20.42 1.80
N ALA A 109 -11.10 19.88 0.61
CA ALA A 109 -12.14 18.86 0.43
C ALA A 109 -11.97 17.60 1.31
N CYS A 110 -10.73 17.17 1.60
CA CYS A 110 -10.47 16.06 2.52
C CYS A 110 -10.75 16.48 3.96
N ILE A 111 -10.27 17.68 4.33
CA ILE A 111 -10.52 18.31 5.62
C ILE A 111 -12.02 18.41 5.90
N ASP A 112 -12.84 18.76 4.91
CA ASP A 112 -14.30 18.86 5.07
C ASP A 112 -14.99 17.54 5.37
N VAL A 113 -14.48 16.44 4.81
CA VAL A 113 -14.99 15.10 5.10
C VAL A 113 -14.70 14.74 6.55
N LEU A 114 -13.50 15.08 7.02
CA LEU A 114 -13.04 14.84 8.40
C LEU A 114 -13.70 15.79 9.42
N SER A 115 -13.92 17.06 9.07
CA SER A 115 -14.47 18.05 10.01
C SER A 115 -15.95 17.82 10.30
N ARG A 116 -16.70 17.27 9.34
CA ARG A 116 -18.06 16.75 9.56
C ARG A 116 -18.11 15.50 10.46
N SER A 117 -16.95 15.00 10.92
CA SER A 117 -16.80 13.95 11.93
C SER A 117 -16.23 14.42 13.28
N GLY A 118 -16.09 15.73 13.51
CA GLY A 118 -15.57 16.27 14.77
C GLY A 118 -14.05 16.47 14.81
N TRP A 119 -13.37 16.43 13.67
CA TRP A 119 -11.98 16.86 13.54
C TRP A 119 -11.92 18.40 13.41
N GLU A 120 -11.19 19.07 14.30
CA GLU A 120 -11.09 20.54 14.27
C GLU A 120 -10.07 21.02 13.23
N ALA A 121 -10.53 21.24 11.99
CA ALA A 121 -9.82 22.14 11.07
C ALA A 121 -10.79 23.08 10.34
N LYS A 122 -10.33 24.33 10.20
CA LYS A 122 -11.08 25.48 9.68
C LYS A 122 -11.09 25.44 8.14
N GLY A 123 -12.09 24.81 7.53
CA GLY A 123 -12.25 24.78 6.06
C GLY A 123 -13.69 24.51 5.63
N ARG A 124 -14.06 24.94 4.41
CA ARG A 124 -15.40 24.75 3.81
C ARG A 124 -15.28 24.20 2.39
N GLY A 125 -15.90 23.05 2.15
CA GLY A 125 -15.95 22.40 0.84
C GLY A 125 -16.76 21.09 0.86
N ARG A 126 -16.96 20.52 -0.33
CA ARG A 126 -17.85 19.38 -0.61
C ARG A 126 -17.02 18.27 -1.28
N ALA A 127 -16.91 17.11 -0.65
CA ALA A 127 -16.43 15.91 -1.32
C ALA A 127 -17.51 15.33 -2.25
N VAL A 128 -17.10 14.91 -3.45
CA VAL A 128 -17.93 14.13 -4.37
C VAL A 128 -17.51 12.68 -4.22
N VAL A 129 -18.30 11.89 -3.48
CA VAL A 129 -18.12 10.44 -3.46
C VAL A 129 -18.74 9.89 -4.75
N GLU A 130 -17.94 9.67 -5.78
CA GLU A 130 -18.40 8.97 -6.98
C GLU A 130 -18.52 7.47 -6.71
N GLN A 131 -19.71 7.03 -6.30
CA GLN A 131 -20.00 5.61 -6.21
C GLN A 131 -20.15 5.05 -7.64
N HIS A 132 -19.08 4.48 -8.19
CA HIS A 132 -19.14 3.77 -9.46
C HIS A 132 -20.09 2.55 -9.34
N ARG A 133 -21.32 2.71 -9.83
CA ARG A 133 -22.30 1.61 -9.96
C ARG A 133 -21.85 0.70 -11.11
N GLY A 134 -21.09 -0.34 -10.77
CA GLY A 134 -20.61 -1.36 -11.71
C GLY A 134 -19.57 -2.32 -11.14
N GLY A 135 -18.92 -1.96 -10.03
CA GLY A 135 -18.01 -2.84 -9.28
C GLY A 135 -18.70 -3.56 -8.11
N ARG A 136 -18.10 -4.66 -7.66
CA ARG A 136 -18.55 -5.43 -6.48
C ARG A 136 -18.40 -4.66 -5.15
N PHE A 137 -17.59 -3.59 -5.14
CA PHE A 137 -17.29 -2.78 -3.97
C PHE A 137 -17.44 -1.28 -4.29
N PRO A 138 -17.85 -0.46 -3.30
CA PRO A 138 -17.88 0.99 -3.45
C PRO A 138 -16.46 1.53 -3.69
N VAL A 139 -16.34 2.40 -4.68
CA VAL A 139 -15.14 3.19 -4.93
C VAL A 139 -15.41 4.61 -4.45
N VAL A 140 -14.46 5.20 -3.75
CA VAL A 140 -14.53 6.59 -3.28
C VAL A 140 -13.34 7.33 -3.85
N SER A 141 -13.61 8.47 -4.48
CA SER A 141 -12.60 9.36 -5.03
C SER A 141 -12.73 10.71 -4.35
N MET A 142 -11.63 11.26 -3.85
CA MET A 142 -11.59 12.64 -3.36
C MET A 142 -10.16 13.18 -3.46
N PRO A 143 -9.98 14.51 -3.60
CA PRO A 143 -8.68 15.13 -3.42
C PRO A 143 -8.23 14.93 -1.97
N VAL A 144 -7.09 14.25 -1.77
CA VAL A 144 -6.49 14.04 -0.44
C VAL A 144 -5.44 15.09 -0.16
N PHE A 145 -4.55 15.36 -1.11
CA PHE A 145 -3.42 16.26 -0.93
C PHE A 145 -3.61 17.62 -1.59
N SER A 146 -3.04 18.66 -0.99
CA SER A 146 -2.98 20.00 -1.55
C SER A 146 -2.07 20.07 -2.78
N ASP A 147 -2.31 21.05 -3.66
CA ASP A 147 -1.47 21.28 -4.83
C ASP A 147 -0.01 21.60 -4.46
N GLU A 148 0.20 22.25 -3.30
CA GLU A 148 1.54 22.53 -2.79
C GLU A 148 2.28 21.23 -2.45
N PHE A 149 1.64 20.31 -1.73
CA PHE A 149 2.22 18.99 -1.45
C PHE A 149 2.57 18.28 -2.75
N LEU A 150 1.64 18.21 -3.69
CA LEU A 150 1.84 17.49 -4.96
C LEU A 150 3.01 18.06 -5.77
N ARG A 151 3.17 19.39 -5.79
CA ARG A 151 4.30 20.05 -6.45
C ARG A 151 5.63 19.72 -5.76
N ARG A 152 5.72 19.95 -4.44
CA ARG A 152 6.94 19.70 -3.66
C ARG A 152 7.34 18.23 -3.69
N PHE A 153 6.36 17.33 -3.63
CA PHE A 153 6.56 15.89 -3.74
C PHE A 153 7.06 15.48 -5.13
N ALA A 154 6.52 16.06 -6.20
CA ALA A 154 7.01 15.79 -7.56
C ALA A 154 8.47 16.27 -7.75
N ASP A 155 8.82 17.43 -7.20
CA ASP A 155 10.19 17.95 -7.22
C ASP A 155 11.13 17.00 -6.46
N GLU A 156 10.70 16.49 -5.30
CA GLU A 156 11.49 15.58 -4.48
C GLU A 156 11.66 14.19 -5.10
N LEU A 157 10.61 13.64 -5.71
CA LEU A 157 10.70 12.41 -6.49
C LEU A 157 11.69 12.52 -7.65
N THR A 158 11.68 13.67 -8.34
CA THR A 158 12.60 13.94 -9.46
C THR A 158 14.04 13.90 -8.98
N TYR A 159 14.33 14.51 -7.82
CA TYR A 159 15.65 14.43 -7.22
C TYR A 159 16.03 13.03 -6.77
N PHE A 160 15.15 12.33 -6.06
CA PHE A 160 15.40 10.96 -5.62
C PHE A 160 15.75 10.04 -6.81
N ARG A 161 15.03 10.18 -7.92
CA ARG A 161 15.31 9.46 -9.18
C ARG A 161 16.63 9.87 -9.81
N SER A 162 16.98 11.16 -9.78
CA SER A 162 18.25 11.67 -10.34
C SER A 162 19.49 11.04 -9.71
N LEU A 163 19.38 10.51 -8.48
CA LEU A 163 20.48 9.86 -7.78
C LEU A 163 20.82 8.46 -8.33
N GLY A 164 19.96 7.88 -9.19
CA GLY A 164 20.20 6.59 -9.85
C GLY A 164 20.38 5.44 -8.85
N LEU A 165 19.68 5.49 -7.72
CA LEU A 165 19.79 4.49 -6.66
C LEU A 165 19.07 3.20 -7.05
N HIS A 166 19.59 2.07 -6.57
CA HIS A 166 18.93 0.77 -6.73
C HIS A 166 17.70 0.69 -5.81
N THR A 167 16.51 0.87 -6.38
CA THR A 167 15.21 0.83 -5.70
C THR A 167 14.45 -0.45 -6.04
N THR A 168 13.46 -0.79 -5.21
CA THR A 168 12.57 -1.92 -5.50
C THR A 168 11.48 -1.48 -6.47
N LYS A 169 11.26 -2.27 -7.53
CA LYS A 169 10.07 -2.09 -8.36
C LYS A 169 8.81 -2.40 -7.55
N PRO A 170 7.84 -1.47 -7.43
CA PRO A 170 6.68 -1.69 -6.57
C PRO A 170 5.82 -2.89 -6.99
N ASN A 171 5.73 -3.13 -8.29
CA ASN A 171 5.14 -4.30 -8.92
C ASN A 171 5.77 -4.56 -10.30
N SER A 172 5.44 -5.69 -10.94
CA SER A 172 6.02 -6.11 -12.23
C SER A 172 5.64 -5.23 -13.42
N MET A 173 4.65 -4.34 -13.27
CA MET A 173 4.18 -3.43 -14.33
C MET A 173 4.63 -1.98 -14.11
N ASN A 174 5.27 -1.68 -12.98
CA ASN A 174 5.64 -0.33 -12.59
C ASN A 174 7.18 -0.20 -12.58
N ASP A 175 7.72 0.19 -13.73
CA ASP A 175 9.17 0.29 -13.95
C ASP A 175 9.81 1.56 -13.38
N GLY A 176 9.04 2.64 -13.19
CA GLY A 176 9.52 3.93 -12.69
C GLY A 176 9.03 4.30 -11.29
N GLY A 177 8.22 3.44 -10.66
CA GLY A 177 7.65 3.69 -9.35
C GLY A 177 8.67 3.63 -8.23
N VAL A 178 8.42 4.42 -7.18
CA VAL A 178 9.26 4.46 -5.98
C VAL A 178 8.45 3.97 -4.79
N LEU A 179 9.03 3.10 -3.96
CA LEU A 179 8.44 2.74 -2.67
C LEU A 179 8.66 3.88 -1.67
N MET A 180 7.60 4.36 -1.04
CA MET A 180 7.67 5.48 -0.10
C MET A 180 8.56 5.19 1.12
N ARG A 181 8.56 3.94 1.58
CA ARG A 181 9.47 3.45 2.64
C ARG A 181 10.95 3.61 2.27
N GLU A 182 11.30 3.46 0.99
CA GLU A 182 12.70 3.62 0.54
C GLU A 182 13.14 5.08 0.55
N MET A 183 12.20 6.03 0.40
CA MET A 183 12.45 7.46 0.63
C MET A 183 12.44 7.82 2.12
N GLY A 184 11.88 6.97 2.99
CA GLY A 184 11.71 7.28 4.43
C GLY A 184 10.45 8.07 4.76
N MET A 185 9.39 7.92 3.94
CA MET A 185 8.06 8.50 4.21
C MET A 185 7.12 7.51 4.92
N ASP A 186 7.64 6.44 5.52
CA ASP A 186 6.84 5.45 6.25
C ASP A 186 6.00 6.09 7.35
N ALA A 187 6.62 6.87 8.24
CA ALA A 187 5.90 7.56 9.31
C ALA A 187 4.84 8.54 8.79
N PHE A 188 5.10 9.20 7.66
CA PHE A 188 4.14 10.09 7.01
C PHE A 188 2.88 9.34 6.59
N PHE A 189 3.05 8.20 5.91
CA PHE A 189 1.92 7.40 5.44
C PHE A 189 1.23 6.61 6.56
N ASP A 190 1.94 6.27 7.64
CA ASP A 190 1.33 5.74 8.86
C ASP A 190 0.35 6.76 9.46
N GLY A 191 0.78 8.03 9.55
CA GLY A 191 -0.07 9.14 9.99
C GLY A 191 -1.29 9.35 9.08
N LEU A 192 -1.08 9.40 7.75
CA LEU A 192 -2.18 9.49 6.79
C LEU A 192 -3.20 8.34 6.93
N LEU A 193 -2.72 7.11 7.16
CA LEU A 193 -3.56 5.93 7.33
C LEU A 193 -4.42 6.05 8.59
N ALA A 194 -3.80 6.44 9.71
CA ALA A 194 -4.43 6.54 11.02
C ALA A 194 -5.39 7.73 11.13
N ASP A 195 -4.97 8.90 10.64
CA ASP A 195 -5.68 10.17 10.91
C ASP A 195 -6.69 10.53 9.82
N VAL A 196 -6.55 9.97 8.61
CA VAL A 196 -7.40 10.32 7.46
C VAL A 196 -8.11 9.12 6.88
N LEU A 197 -7.37 8.10 6.42
CA LEU A 197 -7.97 7.02 5.63
C LEU A 197 -8.89 6.14 6.48
N THR A 198 -8.45 5.74 7.68
CA THR A 198 -9.26 4.93 8.59
C THR A 198 -10.53 5.66 9.04
N PRO A 199 -10.47 6.91 9.55
CA PRO A 199 -11.68 7.67 9.91
C PRO A 199 -12.63 7.89 8.72
N THR A 200 -12.08 8.21 7.54
CA THR A 200 -12.86 8.37 6.31
C THR A 200 -13.60 7.09 5.94
N ALA A 201 -12.93 5.93 6.03
CA ALA A 201 -13.51 4.65 5.68
C ALA A 201 -14.63 4.22 6.66
N HIS A 202 -14.47 4.46 7.97
CA HIS A 202 -15.57 4.27 8.93
C HIS A 202 -16.77 5.18 8.64
N ARG A 203 -16.51 6.45 8.34
CA ARG A 203 -17.58 7.44 8.11
C ARG A 203 -18.42 7.10 6.88
N LEU A 204 -17.78 6.55 5.87
CA LEU A 204 -18.41 6.10 4.63
C LEU A 204 -18.99 4.69 4.74
N HIS A 205 -18.96 4.08 5.94
CA HIS A 205 -19.43 2.73 6.21
C HIS A 205 -18.76 1.67 5.32
N LEU A 206 -17.49 1.91 4.98
CA LEU A 206 -16.65 0.97 4.22
C LEU A 206 -15.98 -0.05 5.14
N LEU A 207 -15.85 0.30 6.43
CA LEU A 207 -15.30 -0.55 7.48
C LEU A 207 -16.38 -0.92 8.51
N PRO A 208 -16.32 -2.14 9.07
CA PRO A 208 -16.97 -2.45 10.34
C PRO A 208 -16.55 -1.45 11.45
N PRO A 209 -17.38 -1.23 12.49
CA PRO A 209 -17.09 -0.26 13.56
C PRO A 209 -15.75 -0.48 14.28
N ASP A 210 -15.30 -1.73 14.40
CA ASP A 210 -14.08 -2.10 15.15
C ASP A 210 -12.88 -2.43 14.25
N ALA A 211 -13.04 -2.31 12.92
CA ALA A 211 -11.99 -2.65 11.96
C ALA A 211 -11.10 -1.44 11.67
N THR A 212 -9.79 -1.62 11.57
CA THR A 212 -8.85 -0.57 11.20
C THR A 212 -8.10 -0.93 9.92
N LEU A 213 -7.52 0.07 9.26
CA LEU A 213 -6.54 -0.17 8.22
C LEU A 213 -5.18 -0.35 8.91
N ASP A 214 -4.59 -1.54 8.78
CA ASP A 214 -3.47 -1.98 9.62
C ASP A 214 -2.10 -1.79 8.99
N SER A 215 -2.06 -1.76 7.65
CA SER A 215 -0.84 -1.69 6.89
C SER A 215 -1.04 -1.00 5.56
N HIS A 216 0.05 -0.44 5.04
CA HIS A 216 0.10 0.13 3.70
C HIS A 216 1.34 -0.35 2.97
N LYS A 217 1.18 -0.50 1.65
CA LYS A 217 2.30 -0.55 0.72
C LYS A 217 2.18 0.62 -0.23
N THR A 218 2.80 1.72 0.13
CA THR A 218 2.67 2.98 -0.62
C THR A 218 3.78 3.12 -1.65
N PHE A 219 3.39 3.45 -2.88
CA PHE A 219 4.30 3.68 -3.99
C PHE A 219 3.74 4.67 -5.00
N THR A 220 4.62 5.23 -5.82
CA THR A 220 4.26 6.09 -6.95
C THR A 220 4.18 5.32 -8.25
N GLU A 221 3.37 5.79 -9.19
CA GLU A 221 3.34 5.30 -10.57
C GLU A 221 3.77 6.43 -11.51
N ASP A 222 4.67 6.12 -12.44
CA ASP A 222 5.32 7.13 -13.29
C ASP A 222 4.34 7.84 -14.25
N SER A 223 3.21 7.20 -14.54
CA SER A 223 2.20 7.67 -15.48
C SER A 223 1.09 8.53 -14.87
N SER A 224 1.11 8.81 -13.56
CA SER A 224 0.01 9.56 -12.95
C SER A 224 0.43 10.49 -11.81
N LYS A 225 -0.18 11.68 -11.77
CA LYS A 225 -0.19 12.58 -10.59
C LYS A 225 -1.10 11.99 -9.50
N ARG A 226 -0.99 10.69 -9.22
CA ARG A 226 -1.82 9.97 -8.26
C ARG A 226 -0.92 9.19 -7.34
N VAL A 227 -1.16 9.33 -6.04
CA VAL A 227 -0.62 8.43 -5.03
C VAL A 227 -1.71 7.39 -4.78
N THR A 228 -1.38 6.13 -5.03
CA THR A 228 -2.30 5.02 -4.75
C THR A 228 -1.94 4.43 -3.40
N VAL A 229 -2.84 4.61 -2.43
CA VAL A 229 -2.74 3.92 -1.14
C VAL A 229 -3.63 2.69 -1.21
N ILE A 230 -3.01 1.51 -1.09
CA ILE A 230 -3.73 0.24 -0.96
C ILE A 230 -3.63 -0.16 0.51
N GLY A 231 -4.76 -0.03 1.21
CA GLY A 231 -4.92 -0.51 2.58
C GLY A 231 -5.53 -1.92 2.60
N THR A 232 -5.07 -2.75 3.52
CA THR A 232 -5.74 -4.00 3.88
C THR A 232 -6.60 -3.79 5.12
N LEU A 233 -7.70 -4.55 5.21
CA LEU A 233 -8.59 -4.53 6.38
C LEU A 233 -8.13 -5.61 7.37
N GLU A 234 -8.12 -5.28 8.67
CA GLU A 234 -8.25 -6.27 9.76
C GLU A 234 -9.71 -6.74 9.93
#